data_AF-A0A7C7UHM1-F1
#
_entry.id   AF-A0A7C7UHM1-F1
#
_cell.length_a   1.000
_cell.length_b   1.000
_cell.length_c   1.000
_cell.angle_alpha   90.00
_cell.angle_beta   90.00
_cell.angle_gamma   90.00
#
_symmetry.space_group_name_H-M   'P 1'
#
loop_
_entity.id
_entity.type
_entity.pdbx_description
1 polymer ?
#
loop_
_entity_poly.entity_id
_entity_poly.type
_entity_poly.pdbx_seq_one_letter_code
_entity_poly.pdbx_strand_id
1 'polypeptide(L)'
;EIDWQGARQVREQYPDSVGVFILPPSRNALEERLRNRGQDSDEVITRRMRDAQQEMVHYQEFDYLVINDEFDMALQDLRSIVQARRLRTPVQAARHGELLADLLA
;
A
#
# COMPACT_ATOMS: atom_id res chain seq x y z
N GLU A 1 2.96 -5.10 -10.25
CA GLU A 1 1.81 -4.54 -9.53
C GLU A 1 0.79 -5.64 -9.32
N ILE A 2 0.09 -5.63 -8.19
CA ILE A 2 -1.08 -6.46 -7.95
C ILE A 2 -2.27 -5.49 -8.05
N ASP A 3 -3.28 -5.84 -8.85
CA ASP A 3 -4.51 -5.06 -8.98
C ASP A 3 -5.43 -5.25 -7.75
N TRP A 4 -6.54 -4.53 -7.70
CA TRP A 4 -7.50 -4.66 -6.60
C TRP A 4 -8.06 -6.10 -6.48
N GLN A 5 -8.19 -6.82 -7.60
CA GLN A 5 -8.67 -8.20 -7.63
C GLN A 5 -7.67 -9.15 -6.96
N GLY A 6 -6.39 -9.04 -7.29
CA GLY A 6 -5.33 -9.81 -6.67
C GLY A 6 -5.16 -9.45 -5.19
N ALA A 7 -5.28 -8.17 -4.83
CA ALA A 7 -5.25 -7.74 -3.42
C ALA A 7 -6.39 -8.38 -2.61
N ARG A 8 -7.59 -8.46 -3.19
CA ARG A 8 -8.73 -9.13 -2.59
C ARG A 8 -8.51 -10.65 -2.41
N GLN A 9 -7.95 -11.32 -3.41
CA GLN A 9 -7.59 -12.75 -3.30
C GLN A 9 -6.57 -13.00 -2.18
N VAL A 10 -5.56 -12.12 -2.05
CA VAL A 10 -4.59 -12.21 -0.94
C VAL A 10 -5.29 -12.03 0.40
N ARG A 11 -6.24 -11.09 0.52
CA ARG A 11 -7.00 -10.88 1.75
C ARG A 11 -7.88 -12.08 2.13
N GLU A 12 -8.46 -12.76 1.13
CA GLU A 12 -9.23 -13.99 1.33
C GLU A 12 -8.35 -15.15 1.82
N GLN A 13 -7.14 -15.31 1.27
CA GLN A 13 -6.20 -16.37 1.66
C GLN A 13 -5.46 -16.05 2.98
N TYR A 14 -5.22 -14.77 3.25
CA TYR A 14 -4.49 -14.28 4.42
C TYR A 14 -5.28 -13.15 5.10
N PRO A 15 -6.26 -13.48 5.97
CA PRO A 15 -7.11 -12.50 6.63
C PRO A 15 -6.34 -11.50 7.52
N ASP A 16 -5.17 -11.89 8.03
CA ASP A 16 -4.29 -11.06 8.85
C ASP A 16 -3.37 -10.12 8.04
N SER A 17 -3.46 -10.18 6.70
CA SER A 17 -2.72 -9.30 5.80
C SER A 17 -3.12 -7.83 6.02
N VAL A 18 -2.19 -6.93 5.72
CA VAL A 18 -2.42 -5.49 5.81
C VAL A 18 -2.32 -4.94 4.40
N GLY A 19 -3.46 -4.47 3.89
CA GLY A 19 -3.55 -3.79 2.61
C GLY A 19 -3.14 -2.33 2.74
N VAL A 20 -2.23 -1.87 1.88
CA VAL A 20 -1.88 -0.46 1.74
C VAL A 20 -2.14 -0.01 0.32
N PHE A 21 -2.99 1.00 0.16
CA PHE A 21 -3.29 1.62 -1.13
C PHE A 21 -2.51 2.93 -1.29
N ILE A 22 -1.92 3.16 -2.45
CA ILE A 22 -1.09 4.35 -2.72
C ILE A 22 -1.77 5.19 -3.80
N LEU A 23 -2.12 6.42 -3.47
CA LEU A 23 -2.72 7.37 -4.41
C LEU A 23 -1.75 8.47 -4.82
N PRO A 24 -1.82 8.98 -6.05
CA PRO A 24 -1.22 10.26 -6.42
C PRO A 24 -1.99 11.43 -5.76
N PRO A 25 -1.37 12.61 -5.59
CA PRO A 25 -2.01 13.79 -4.98
C PRO A 25 -3.09 14.39 -5.88
N SER A 26 -3.01 14.15 -7.19
CA SER A 26 -3.96 14.65 -8.18
C SER A 26 -3.98 13.80 -9.44
N ARG A 27 -5.03 13.96 -10.25
CA ARG A 27 -5.12 13.36 -11.58
C ARG A 27 -4.00 13.83 -12.51
N ASN A 28 -3.64 15.12 -12.43
CA ASN A 28 -2.57 15.69 -13.26
C ASN A 28 -1.22 15.06 -12.90
N ALA A 29 -0.94 14.87 -11.61
CA ALA A 29 0.28 14.20 -11.15
C ALA A 29 0.35 12.74 -11.61
N LEU A 30 -0.78 12.03 -11.67
CA LEU A 30 -0.84 10.69 -12.24
C LEU A 30 -0.49 10.69 -13.74
N GLU A 31 -1.12 11.59 -14.49
CA GLU A 31 -0.90 11.71 -15.93
C GLU A 31 0.56 12.06 -16.24
N GLU A 32 1.13 13.02 -15.50
CA GLU A 32 2.53 13.40 -15.63
C GLU A 32 3.48 12.22 -15.34
N ARG A 33 3.19 11.42 -14.30
CA ARG A 33 3.95 10.19 -14.00
C ARG A 33 3.85 9.15 -15.12
N LEU A 34 2.68 8.98 -15.73
CA LEU A 34 2.50 8.06 -16.85
C LEU A 34 3.25 8.54 -18.10
N ARG A 35 3.19 9.85 -18.40
CA ARG A 35 3.92 10.50 -19.50
C ARG A 35 5.44 10.40 -19.31
N ASN A 36 5.93 10.67 -18.10
CA ASN A 36 7.36 10.64 -17.78
C ASN A 36 7.98 9.23 -17.82
N ARG A 37 7.17 8.16 -17.80
CA ARG A 37 7.66 6.79 -18.06
C ARG A 37 8.05 6.55 -19.52
N GLY A 38 7.80 7.51 -20.42
CA GLY A 38 8.52 7.68 -21.69
C GLY A 38 8.28 6.62 -22.78
N GLN A 39 7.28 5.75 -22.65
CA GLN A 39 7.07 4.63 -23.58
C GLN A 39 5.62 4.42 -24.04
N ASP A 40 4.67 5.22 -23.54
CA ASP A 40 3.25 5.05 -23.83
C ASP A 40 2.76 6.13 -24.81
N SER A 41 2.00 5.74 -25.83
CA SER A 41 1.31 6.70 -26.72
C SER A 41 0.17 7.41 -25.98
N ASP A 42 -0.29 8.56 -26.49
CA ASP A 42 -1.40 9.32 -25.89
C ASP A 42 -2.67 8.49 -25.70
N GLU A 43 -2.93 7.54 -26.60
CA GLU A 43 -4.05 6.59 -26.50
C GLU A 43 -3.88 5.63 -25.32
N VAL A 44 -2.65 5.12 -25.10
CA VAL A 44 -2.33 4.23 -23.98
C VAL A 44 -2.42 4.98 -22.65
N ILE A 45 -1.96 6.23 -22.60
CA ILE A 45 -2.03 7.07 -21.40
C ILE A 45 -3.50 7.34 -21.04
N THR A 46 -4.33 7.70 -22.02
CA THR A 46 -5.77 7.93 -21.80
C THR A 46 -6.46 6.69 -21.26
N ARG A 47 -6.16 5.51 -21.84
CA ARG A 47 -6.69 4.23 -21.36
C ARG A 47 -6.23 3.95 -19.93
N ARG A 48 -4.94 4.06 -19.62
CA ARG A 48 -4.42 3.83 -18.27
C ARG A 48 -4.96 4.81 -17.23
N MET A 49 -5.17 6.07 -17.60
CA MET A 49 -5.81 7.06 -16.74
C MET A 49 -7.25 6.66 -16.39
N ARG A 50 -7.99 6.09 -17.35
CA ARG A 50 -9.34 5.56 -17.12
C ARG A 50 -9.31 4.33 -16.22
N ASP A 51 -8.41 3.39 -16.49
CA ASP A 51 -8.25 2.16 -15.71
C ASP A 51 -7.90 2.52 -14.25
N ALA A 52 -6.92 3.42 -14.05
CA ALA A 52 -6.55 3.91 -12.72
C ALA A 52 -7.72 4.57 -11.98
N GLN A 53 -8.58 5.35 -12.65
CA GLN A 53 -9.76 5.92 -12.01
C GLN A 53 -10.75 4.85 -11.54
N GLN A 54 -10.91 3.77 -12.31
CA GLN A 54 -11.78 2.66 -11.91
C GLN A 54 -11.19 1.90 -10.72
N GLU A 55 -9.88 1.67 -10.71
CA GLU A 55 -9.19 1.02 -9.59
C GLU A 55 -9.24 1.86 -8.31
N MET A 56 -9.12 3.19 -8.42
CA MET A 56 -9.16 4.11 -7.28
C MET A 56 -10.45 4.04 -6.48
N VAL A 57 -11.57 3.59 -7.05
CA VAL A 57 -12.85 3.45 -6.32
C VAL A 57 -12.76 2.37 -5.24
N HIS A 58 -11.89 1.38 -5.42
CA HIS A 58 -11.71 0.24 -4.52
C HIS A 58 -10.78 0.55 -3.33
N TYR A 59 -10.34 1.80 -3.14
CA TYR A 59 -9.44 2.17 -2.04
C TYR A 59 -10.00 1.81 -0.64
N GLN A 60 -11.32 1.75 -0.50
CA GLN A 60 -12.01 1.42 0.75
C GLN A 60 -11.83 -0.04 1.18
N GLU A 61 -11.32 -0.91 0.30
CA GLU A 61 -11.03 -2.32 0.60
C GLU A 61 -9.69 -2.51 1.32
N PHE A 62 -8.89 -1.44 1.46
CA PHE A 62 -7.55 -1.46 2.06
C PHE A 62 -7.56 -0.88 3.48
N ASP A 63 -6.60 -1.30 4.30
CA ASP A 63 -6.52 -0.88 5.71
C ASP A 63 -5.84 0.49 5.87
N TYR A 64 -4.95 0.85 4.93
CA TYR A 64 -4.24 2.13 4.91
C TYR A 64 -4.28 2.78 3.52
N LEU A 65 -4.36 4.11 3.51
CA LEU A 65 -4.28 4.95 2.33
C LEU A 65 -3.09 5.91 2.45
N VAL A 66 -2.15 5.85 1.50
CA VAL A 66 -0.97 6.72 1.46
C VAL A 66 -1.08 7.63 0.23
N ILE A 67 -1.03 8.95 0.44
CA ILE A 67 -0.97 9.92 -0.66
C ILE A 67 0.49 10.17 -1.01
N ASN A 68 0.92 9.71 -2.16
CA ASN A 68 2.26 9.88 -2.68
C ASN A 68 2.37 11.19 -3.46
N ASP A 69 2.38 12.31 -2.73
CA ASP A 69 2.72 13.64 -3.24
C ASP A 69 4.25 13.80 -3.32
N GLU A 70 4.89 13.79 -2.15
CA GLU A 70 6.34 13.79 -1.97
C GLU A 70 6.84 12.36 -1.67
N PHE A 71 7.82 11.91 -2.46
CA PHE A 71 8.32 10.53 -2.38
C PHE A 71 8.86 10.18 -0.98
N ASP A 72 9.64 11.07 -0.37
CA ASP A 72 10.26 10.82 0.93
C ASP A 72 9.22 10.71 2.05
N MET A 73 8.16 11.52 1.98
CA MET A 73 7.03 11.45 2.90
C MET A 73 6.25 10.14 2.75
N ALA A 74 5.90 9.77 1.51
CA ALA A 74 5.20 8.52 1.24
C ALA A 74 6.01 7.28 1.66
N LEU A 75 7.34 7.33 1.47
CA LEU A 75 8.26 6.29 1.94
C LEU A 75 8.28 6.21 3.47
N GLN A 76 8.28 7.36 4.15
CA GLN A 76 8.23 7.42 5.60
C GLN A 76 6.90 6.89 6.16
N ASP A 77 5.78 7.19 5.51
CA ASP A 77 4.47 6.66 5.87
C ASP A 77 4.42 5.14 5.73
N LEU A 78 4.91 4.60 4.60
CA LEU A 78 5.02 3.16 4.38
C LEU A 78 5.90 2.48 5.43
N ARG A 79 7.05 3.07 5.77
CA ARG A 79 7.92 2.57 6.84
C ARG A 79 7.19 2.54 8.17
N SER A 80 6.45 3.59 8.48
CA SER A 80 5.68 3.72 9.72
C SER A 80 4.61 2.65 9.84
N ILE A 81 3.86 2.37 8.76
CA ILE A 81 2.86 1.30 8.71
C ILE A 81 3.51 -0.07 9.00
N VAL A 82 4.63 -0.38 8.33
CA VAL A 82 5.34 -1.66 8.50
C VAL A 82 5.90 -1.78 9.92
N GLN A 83 6.48 -0.71 10.46
CA GLN A 83 7.02 -0.69 11.82
C GLN A 83 5.91 -0.89 12.86
N ALA A 84 4.81 -0.13 12.76
CA ALA A 84 3.66 -0.26 13.65
C ALA A 84 3.08 -1.69 13.62
N ARG A 85 2.96 -2.30 12.43
CA ARG A 85 2.47 -3.69 12.29
C ARG A 85 3.38 -4.70 12.99
N ARG A 86 4.69 -4.51 12.93
CA ARG A 86 5.70 -5.38 13.58
C ARG A 86 5.71 -5.22 15.11
N LEU A 87 5.32 -4.06 15.62
CA LEU A 87 5.28 -3.77 17.06
C LEU A 87 4.01 -4.24 17.76
N ARG A 88 3.01 -4.78 17.04
CA ARG A 88 1.79 -5.33 17.65
C ARG A 88 2.13 -6.43 18.67
N THR A 89 1.42 -6.44 19.80
CA THR A 89 1.67 -7.38 20.92
C THR A 89 1.79 -8.84 20.49
N PRO A 90 0.88 -9.43 19.66
CA PRO A 90 1.02 -10.82 19.25
C PRO A 90 2.33 -11.11 18.49
N VAL A 91 2.82 -10.15 17.70
CA VAL A 91 4.08 -10.26 16.94
C VAL A 91 5.28 -10.16 17.88
N GLN A 92 5.27 -9.17 18.77
CA GLN A 92 6.37 -8.96 19.72
C GLN A 92 6.44 -10.07 20.77
N ALA A 93 5.30 -10.59 21.25
CA ALA A 93 5.25 -11.72 22.16
C ALA A 93 5.82 -13.00 21.53
N ALA A 94 5.48 -13.28 20.28
CA ALA A 94 6.06 -14.40 19.55
C ALA A 94 7.57 -14.22 19.30
N ARG A 95 8.02 -12.99 19.02
CA ARG A 95 9.44 -12.68 18.76
C ARG A 95 10.30 -12.72 20.02
N HIS A 96 9.77 -12.28 21.16
CA HIS A 96 10.53 -12.07 22.41
C HIS A 96 10.09 -13.03 23.53
N GLY A 97 9.64 -14.23 23.18
CA GLY A 97 9.09 -15.19 24.15
C GLY A 97 10.02 -15.51 25.32
N GLU A 98 11.31 -15.75 25.05
CA GLU A 98 12.31 -16.04 26.09
C GLU A 98 12.50 -14.86 27.04
N LEU A 99 12.71 -13.66 26.51
CA LEU A 99 12.83 -12.42 27.30
C LEU A 99 11.59 -12.19 28.18
N LEU A 100 10.40 -12.43 27.65
CA LEU A 100 9.16 -12.27 28.41
C LEU A 100 9.02 -13.32 29.52
N ALA A 101 9.44 -14.57 29.27
CA ALA A 101 9.43 -15.62 30.28
C ALA A 101 10.39 -15.27 31.44
N ASP A 102 11.60 -14.81 31.12
CA ASP A 102 12.60 -14.41 32.11
C ASP A 102 12.14 -13.23 32.99
N LEU A 103 11.44 -12.25 32.39
CA LEU A 103 10.95 -11.06 33.12
C LEU A 103 9.71 -11.33 33.99
N LEU A 104 8.99 -12.44 33.75
CA LEU A 104 7.74 -12.78 34.44
C LEU A 104 7.88 -13.93 35.46
N ALA A 105 9.09 -14.50 35.59
CA ALA A 105 9.43 -15.50 36.60
C ALA A 105 9.61 -14.88 37.99
#